data_AF-A0AAW9A7J2-F1
#
_entry.id   AF-A0AAW9A7J2-F1
#
_cell.length_a   1.000
_cell.length_b   1.000
_cell.length_c   1.000
_cell.angle_alpha   90.00
_cell.angle_beta   90.00
_cell.angle_gamma   90.00
#
_symmetry.space_group_name_H-M   'P 1'
#
loop_
_entity.id
_entity.type
_entity.pdbx_description
1 polymer ?
#
loop_
_entity_poly.entity_id
_entity_poly.type
_entity_poly.pdbx_seq_one_letter_code
_entity_poly.pdbx_strand_id
1 'polypeptide(L)' 'MYFDEDERLIIEEALQLLWEERGLDYLPINDAGKYYDPDYPDDARMANTISCLLERF' A
#
# COMPACT_ATOMS: atom_id res chain seq x y z
N MET A 1 11.42 -6.14 -14.32
CA MET A 1 11.33 -4.77 -14.85
C MET A 1 12.10 -3.90 -13.89
N TYR A 2 13.11 -3.16 -14.35
CA TYR A 2 13.88 -2.24 -13.51
C TYR A 2 13.37 -0.84 -13.85
N PHE A 3 12.79 -0.17 -12.86
CA PHE A 3 12.43 1.24 -12.95
C PHE A 3 13.68 2.09 -12.70
N ASP A 4 13.85 3.17 -13.45
CA ASP A 4 14.85 4.19 -13.16
C ASP A 4 14.48 5.03 -11.94
N GLU A 5 15.38 5.93 -11.51
CA GLU A 5 15.19 6.72 -10.29
C GLU A 5 13.94 7.61 -10.37
N ASP A 6 13.69 8.25 -11.51
CA ASP A 6 12.53 9.13 -11.70
C ASP A 6 11.23 8.33 -11.71
N GLU A 7 11.21 7.18 -12.40
CA GLU A 7 10.07 6.27 -12.42
C GLU A 7 9.73 5.75 -11.02
N ARG A 8 10.75 5.41 -10.20
CA ARG A 8 10.53 4.97 -8.81
C ARG A 8 9.91 6.06 -7.96
N LEU A 9 10.45 7.28 -8.02
CA LEU A 9 9.95 8.41 -7.25
C LEU A 9 8.49 8.72 -7.60
N ILE A 10 8.15 8.73 -8.89
CA ILE A 10 6.78 8.96 -9.35
C ILE A 10 5.84 7.85 -8.86
N ILE A 11 6.27 6.59 -8.91
CA ILE A 11 5.44 5.48 -8.44
C ILE A 11 5.28 5.51 -6.91
N GLU A 12 6.34 5.78 -6.16
CA GLU A 12 6.26 5.94 -4.70
C GLU A 12 5.29 7.06 -4.31
N GLU A 13 5.38 8.23 -4.95
CA GLU A 13 4.47 9.35 -4.72
C GLU A 13 3.02 8.96 -5.05
N ALA A 14 2.77 8.33 -6.20
CA ALA A 14 1.44 7.87 -6.58
C ALA A 14 0.86 6.84 -5.60
N LEU A 15 1.69 5.94 -5.07
CA LEU A 15 1.29 4.95 -4.09
C LEU A 15 0.95 5.58 -2.73
N GLN A 16 1.71 6.58 -2.29
CA GLN A 16 1.42 7.33 -1.07
C GLN A 16 0.12 8.14 -1.20
N LEU A 17 -0.08 8.82 -2.32
CA LEU A 17 -1.32 9.56 -2.58
C LEU A 17 -2.55 8.63 -2.58
N LEU A 18 -2.43 7.45 -3.21
CA LEU A 18 -3.51 6.46 -3.21
C LEU A 18 -3.80 5.95 -1.79
N TRP A 19 -2.77 5.75 -0.97
CA TRP A 19 -2.92 5.34 0.42
C TRP A 19 -3.73 6.34 1.22
N GLU A 20 -3.39 7.63 1.10
CA GLU A 20 -4.07 8.73 1.78
C GLU A 20 -5.51 8.92 1.28
N GLU A 21 -5.73 8.89 -0.05
CA GLU A 21 -7.06 9.06 -0.65
C GLU A 21 -8.03 7.96 -0.21
N ARG A 22 -7.54 6.73 -0.07
CA ARG A 22 -8.31 5.58 0.40
C ARG A 22 -8.40 5.50 1.92
N GLY A 23 -7.68 6.37 2.64
CA GLY A 23 -7.67 6.43 4.08
C GLY A 23 -7.19 5.14 4.74
N LEU A 24 -6.22 4.44 4.16
CA LEU A 24 -5.89 3.05 4.58
C LEU A 24 -5.32 2.94 6.00
N ASP A 25 -4.98 4.06 6.64
CA ASP A 25 -4.44 4.13 8.01
C ASP A 25 -5.37 3.57 9.10
N TYR A 26 -6.69 3.51 8.86
CA TYR A 26 -7.63 2.97 9.84
C TYR A 26 -7.63 1.44 9.91
N LEU A 27 -7.01 0.76 8.93
CA LEU A 27 -7.12 -0.68 8.79
C LEU A 27 -6.39 -1.41 9.93
N PRO A 28 -7.03 -2.41 10.57
CA PRO A 28 -6.36 -3.22 11.58
C PRO A 28 -5.25 -4.07 10.95
N ILE A 29 -4.21 -4.34 11.74
CA ILE A 29 -3.13 -5.26 11.39
C ILE A 29 -3.27 -6.51 12.25
N ASN A 30 -3.18 -7.68 11.62
CA ASN A 30 -3.23 -8.97 12.32
C ASN A 30 -1.86 -9.39 12.88
N ASP A 31 -1.81 -10.51 13.61
CA ASP A 31 -0.58 -11.02 14.24
C ASP A 31 0.54 -11.37 13.24
N ALA A 32 0.21 -11.52 11.95
CA ALA A 32 1.17 -11.76 10.88
C ALA A 32 1.70 -10.47 10.24
N GLY A 33 1.34 -9.29 10.78
CA GLY A 33 1.74 -7.99 10.24
C GLY A 33 1.04 -7.63 8.92
N LYS A 34 -0.12 -8.24 8.63
CA LYS A 34 -0.91 -7.95 7.43
C LYS A 34 -2.17 -7.18 7.78
N TYR A 35 -2.50 -6.20 6.92
CA TYR A 35 -3.76 -5.48 7.03
C TYR A 35 -4.93 -6.44 6.83
N TYR A 36 -5.95 -6.35 7.68
CA TYR A 36 -7.11 -7.22 7.65
C TYR A 36 -8.33 -6.47 8.20
N ASP A 37 -9.39 -6.42 7.41
CA ASP A 37 -10.69 -5.89 7.81
C ASP A 37 -11.80 -6.72 7.14
N PRO A 38 -12.67 -7.42 7.90
CA PRO A 38 -13.78 -8.18 7.35
C PRO A 38 -14.84 -7.32 6.66
N ASP A 39 -15.02 -6.09 7.12
CA ASP A 39 -16.01 -5.14 6.60
C ASP A 39 -15.45 -4.42 5.36
N TYR A 40 -14.12 -4.26 5.29
CA TYR A 40 -13.40 -3.61 4.18
C TYR A 40 -12.28 -4.49 3.59
N PRO A 41 -12.60 -5.68 3.04
CA PRO A 41 -11.60 -6.65 2.59
C PRO A 41 -10.80 -6.15 1.36
N ASP A 42 -11.40 -5.31 0.52
CA ASP A 42 -10.73 -4.73 -0.63
C ASP A 42 -9.68 -3.68 -0.23
N ASP A 43 -9.97 -2.89 0.82
CA ASP A 43 -9.04 -1.89 1.35
C ASP A 43 -7.88 -2.58 2.07
N ALA A 44 -8.15 -3.63 2.85
CA ALA A 44 -7.12 -4.48 3.43
C ALA A 44 -6.20 -5.10 2.35
N ARG A 45 -6.77 -5.60 1.24
CA ARG A 45 -5.97 -6.12 0.11
C ARG A 45 -5.13 -5.03 -0.54
N MET A 46 -5.69 -3.84 -0.72
CA MET A 46 -4.99 -2.69 -1.30
C MET A 46 -3.81 -2.26 -0.43
N ALA A 47 -4.03 -2.07 0.87
CA ALA A 47 -2.99 -1.70 1.83
C ALA A 47 -1.83 -2.70 1.80
N ASN A 48 -2.12 -4.00 1.88
CA ASN A 48 -1.09 -5.04 1.78
C ASN A 48 -0.31 -4.98 0.46
N THR A 49 -0.99 -4.68 -0.65
CA THR A 49 -0.35 -4.59 -1.97
C THR A 49 0.55 -3.37 -2.07
N ILE A 50 0.06 -2.20 -1.63
CA ILE A 50 0.84 -0.95 -1.63
C ILE A 50 2.07 -1.09 -0.73
N SER A 51 1.93 -1.60 0.49
CA SER A 51 3.09 -1.83 1.38
C SER A 51 4.13 -2.75 0.75
N CYS A 52 3.70 -3.85 0.12
CA CYS A 52 4.62 -4.76 -0.58
C CYS A 52 5.26 -4.14 -1.84
N LEU A 53 4.65 -3.14 -2.47
CA LEU A 53 5.25 -2.41 -3.59
C LEU A 53 6.28 -1.40 -3.10
N LEU A 54 5.96 -0.65 -2.03
CA LEU A 54 6.89 0.31 -1.43
C LEU A 54 8.16 -0.37 -0.86
N GLU A 55 8.04 -1.58 -0.30
CA GLU A 55 9.20 -2.37 0.15
C GLU A 55 10.15 -2.81 -0.98
N ARG A 56 9.71 -2.73 -2.24
CA ARG A 56 10.47 -3.18 -3.42
C ARG A 56 11.21 -2.07 -4.13
N PHE A 57 10.95 -0.81 -3.78
CA PHE A 57 11.66 0.34 -4.33
C PHE A 57 12.96 0.61 -3.56
#